data_AF-A0A7S4K147-F1
#
_entry.id   AF-A0A7S4K147-F1
#
_cell.length_a   1.000
_cell.length_b   1.000
_cell.length_c   1.000
_cell.angle_alpha   90.00
_cell.angle_beta   90.00
_cell.angle_gamma   90.00
#
_symmetry.space_group_name_H-M   'P 1'
#
loop_
_entity.id
_entity.type
_entity.pdbx_description
1 polymer ?
#
loop_
_entity_poly.entity_id
_entity_poly.type
_entity_poly.pdbx_seq_one_letter_code
_entity_poly.pdbx_strand_id
1 'polypeptide(L)'
;MADMSEGQVDRMNADARSGNLSILEVNLLAEKPLFDEDVEREGCNTILEALSGEEKESLADRNMVLRHFRAEKGDIQSAIKKIKLTLAWRKEFEVDKIISCFDEDGDKEMRSIIQKENETGKVYARGYDNEGRAILYLTPGMENTNNEMNNMRHLVYQMERAIACTAKKSGKEK
;
A
#
# COMPACT_ATOMS: atom_id res chain seq x y z
N MET A 1 33.00 13.09 -1.91
CA MET A 1 31.79 13.23 -1.08
C MET A 1 31.30 14.65 -1.29
N ALA A 2 30.38 14.85 -2.24
CA ALA A 2 29.79 16.16 -2.49
C ALA A 2 28.52 16.23 -1.63
N ASP A 3 28.56 17.11 -0.63
CA ASP A 3 27.47 17.35 0.30
C ASP A 3 26.38 18.16 -0.40
N MET A 4 25.13 17.66 -0.41
CA MET A 4 24.01 18.39 -1.02
C MET A 4 23.49 19.42 -0.01
N SER A 5 23.39 20.67 -0.45
CA SER A 5 22.99 21.80 0.41
C SER A 5 21.56 21.67 0.94
N GLU A 6 21.32 22.15 2.17
CA GLU A 6 20.01 22.19 2.87
C GLU A 6 18.83 22.66 1.99
N GLY A 7 19.08 23.57 1.04
CA GLY A 7 18.07 24.06 0.11
C GLY A 7 17.56 23.05 -0.93
N GLN A 8 18.25 21.94 -1.16
CA GLN A 8 17.75 20.82 -1.98
C GLN A 8 16.86 19.87 -1.19
N VAL A 9 17.16 19.68 0.10
CA VAL A 9 16.38 18.81 1.01
C VAL A 9 15.02 19.42 1.30
N ASP A 10 14.95 20.75 1.46
CA ASP A 10 13.68 21.47 1.68
C ASP A 10 12.77 21.48 0.44
N ARG A 11 13.32 21.48 -0.77
CA ARG A 11 12.53 21.35 -2.00
C ARG A 11 11.93 19.95 -2.15
N MET A 12 12.68 18.90 -1.81
CA MET A 12 12.18 17.52 -1.81
C MET A 12 11.05 17.32 -0.79
N ASN A 13 11.14 17.95 0.39
CA ASN A 13 10.08 17.86 1.40
C ASN A 13 8.81 18.67 1.06
N ALA A 14 8.92 19.71 0.23
CA ALA A 14 7.78 20.49 -0.23
C ALA A 14 6.94 19.74 -1.29
N ASP A 15 7.58 18.96 -2.16
CA ASP A 15 6.88 18.17 -3.19
C ASP A 15 6.09 16.99 -2.61
N ALA A 16 6.48 16.46 -1.45
CA ALA A 16 5.70 15.45 -0.73
C ALA A 16 4.31 15.93 -0.27
N ARG A 17 4.07 17.25 -0.24
CA ARG A 17 2.79 17.87 0.15
C ARG A 17 1.93 18.32 -1.03
N SER A 18 2.46 18.33 -2.26
CA SER A 18 1.84 18.99 -3.41
C SER A 18 1.01 18.07 -4.32
N GLY A 19 0.89 16.78 -4.02
CA GLY A 19 0.10 15.85 -4.84
C GLY A 19 0.69 15.59 -6.25
N ASN A 20 1.86 16.15 -6.56
CA ASN A 20 2.61 15.81 -7.76
C ASN A 20 3.38 14.51 -7.51
N LEU A 21 2.75 13.38 -7.84
CA LEU A 21 3.41 12.08 -7.93
C LEU A 21 4.35 12.09 -9.15
N SER A 22 5.52 12.73 -9.05
CA SER A 22 6.58 12.50 -10.01
C SER A 22 7.04 11.04 -9.86
N ILE A 23 7.10 10.34 -10.99
CA ILE A 23 7.50 8.93 -11.16
C ILE A 23 8.86 8.58 -10.50
N LEU A 24 9.66 9.59 -10.15
CA LEU A 24 10.98 9.45 -9.57
C LEU A 24 11.00 8.89 -8.14
N GLU A 25 9.85 8.76 -7.47
CA GLU A 25 9.76 8.18 -6.13
C GLU A 25 8.99 6.83 -6.05
N VAL A 26 8.90 6.08 -7.17
CA VAL A 26 8.70 4.63 -7.05
C VAL A 26 9.96 4.12 -6.36
N ASN A 27 9.86 3.85 -5.06
CA ASN A 27 11.00 3.49 -4.24
C ASN A 27 11.43 2.08 -4.64
N LEU A 28 12.27 1.98 -5.68
CA LEU A 28 12.99 0.81 -6.16
C LEU A 28 13.95 0.24 -5.11
N LEU A 29 14.13 0.91 -3.96
CA LEU A 29 15.24 0.72 -3.03
C LEU A 29 15.07 -0.41 -2.01
N ALA A 30 14.40 -1.52 -2.34
CA ALA A 30 14.44 -2.67 -1.41
C ALA A 30 14.39 -4.05 -2.09
N GLU A 31 13.73 -4.20 -3.23
CA GLU A 31 13.55 -5.51 -3.85
C GLU A 31 14.29 -5.58 -5.19
N LYS A 32 15.12 -6.63 -5.34
CA LYS A 32 15.83 -6.91 -6.59
C LYS A 32 14.84 -6.89 -7.76
N PRO A 33 15.12 -6.12 -8.84
CA PRO A 33 14.20 -6.01 -9.95
C PRO A 33 14.05 -7.36 -10.67
N LEU A 34 12.84 -7.63 -11.17
CA LEU A 34 12.53 -8.86 -11.89
C LEU A 34 12.82 -8.71 -13.38
N PHE A 35 12.71 -7.48 -13.88
CA PHE A 35 13.10 -7.08 -15.23
C PHE A 35 14.22 -6.05 -15.18
N ASP A 36 14.68 -5.60 -16.34
CA ASP A 36 15.53 -4.42 -16.41
C ASP A 36 14.81 -3.21 -15.80
N GLU A 37 15.54 -2.36 -15.08
CA GLU A 37 14.95 -1.22 -14.37
C GLU A 37 14.25 -0.24 -15.31
N ASP A 38 14.77 -0.04 -16.52
CA ASP A 38 14.15 0.83 -17.51
C ASP A 38 12.85 0.22 -18.04
N VAL A 39 12.80 -1.11 -18.17
CA VAL A 39 11.58 -1.85 -18.55
C VAL A 39 10.52 -1.75 -17.46
N GLU A 40 10.89 -1.93 -16.19
CA GLU A 40 9.94 -1.77 -15.07
C GLU A 40 9.42 -0.34 -14.98
N ARG A 41 10.29 0.66 -15.20
CA ARG A 41 9.93 2.08 -15.18
C ARG A 41 8.97 2.43 -16.31
N GLU A 42 9.27 2.04 -17.54
CA GLU A 42 8.41 2.28 -18.69
C GLU A 42 7.06 1.59 -18.53
N GLY A 43 7.05 0.31 -18.12
CA GLY A 43 5.83 -0.43 -17.85
C GLY A 43 4.96 0.21 -16.78
N CYS A 44 5.54 0.68 -15.68
CA CYS A 44 4.81 1.38 -14.63
C CYS A 44 4.21 2.71 -15.13
N ASN A 45 4.96 3.47 -15.94
CA ASN A 45 4.48 4.74 -16.50
C ASN A 45 3.28 4.52 -17.42
N THR A 46 3.36 3.55 -18.32
CA THR A 46 2.24 3.23 -19.23
C THR A 46 1.01 2.79 -18.45
N ILE A 47 1.16 1.99 -17.38
CA ILE A 47 0.03 1.59 -16.54
C ILE A 47 -0.56 2.82 -15.82
N LEU A 48 0.27 3.67 -15.23
CA LEU A 48 -0.17 4.90 -14.54
C LEU A 48 -0.91 5.85 -15.48
N GLU A 49 -0.42 6.05 -16.70
CA GLU A 49 -1.10 6.88 -17.70
C GLU A 49 -2.48 6.36 -18.10
N ALA A 50 -2.67 5.04 -18.05
CA ALA A 50 -3.96 4.41 -18.33
C ALA A 50 -4.99 4.52 -17.18
N LEU A 51 -4.57 4.97 -15.99
CA LEU A 51 -5.45 5.18 -14.84
C LEU A 51 -6.05 6.59 -14.81
N SER A 52 -7.31 6.69 -14.40
CA SER A 52 -7.98 7.96 -14.10
C SER A 52 -7.39 8.65 -12.86
N GLY A 53 -7.74 9.92 -12.64
CA GLY A 53 -7.34 10.65 -11.42
C GLY A 53 -7.81 9.94 -10.14
N GLU A 54 -9.09 9.56 -10.09
CA GLU A 54 -9.68 8.81 -8.96
C GLU A 54 -8.98 7.47 -8.74
N GLU A 55 -8.67 6.74 -9.82
CA GLU A 55 -7.94 5.47 -9.74
C GLU A 55 -6.53 5.63 -9.17
N LYS A 56 -5.83 6.72 -9.51
CA LYS A 56 -4.50 7.03 -8.97
C LYS A 56 -4.55 7.39 -7.49
N GLU A 57 -5.56 8.13 -7.07
CA GLU A 57 -5.77 8.50 -5.66
C GLU A 57 -6.10 7.28 -4.78
N SER A 58 -6.71 6.24 -5.36
CA SER A 58 -7.11 5.01 -4.65
C SER A 58 -6.02 3.93 -4.55
N LEU A 59 -4.81 4.19 -5.07
CA LEU A 59 -3.67 3.28 -4.95
C LEU A 59 -3.25 3.10 -3.48
N ALA A 60 -3.09 1.84 -3.05
CA ALA A 60 -2.72 1.53 -1.66
C ALA A 60 -1.32 2.01 -1.27
N ASP A 61 -0.37 1.99 -2.22
CA ASP A 61 0.95 2.58 -2.11
C ASP A 61 1.56 2.80 -3.50
N ARG A 62 2.72 3.49 -3.53
CA ARG A 62 3.44 3.85 -4.76
C ARG A 62 3.92 2.65 -5.58
N ASN A 63 4.15 1.50 -4.94
CA ASN A 63 4.66 0.28 -5.58
C ASN A 63 3.52 -0.65 -6.03
N MET A 64 2.24 -0.30 -5.82
CA MET A 64 1.10 -1.12 -6.25
C MET A 64 1.13 -1.39 -7.76
N VAL A 65 1.48 -0.39 -8.56
CA VAL A 65 1.59 -0.51 -10.03
C VAL A 65 2.68 -1.50 -10.41
N LEU A 66 3.87 -1.37 -9.80
CA LEU A 66 5.00 -2.26 -10.03
C LEU A 66 4.65 -3.72 -9.68
N ARG A 67 3.93 -3.94 -8.57
CA ARG A 67 3.45 -5.27 -8.18
C ARG A 67 2.53 -5.89 -9.24
N HIS A 68 1.63 -5.11 -9.84
CA HIS A 68 0.76 -5.59 -10.91
C HIS A 68 1.54 -5.87 -12.20
N PHE A 69 2.47 -4.99 -12.58
CA PHE A 69 3.35 -5.21 -13.74
C PHE A 69 4.15 -6.51 -13.62
N ARG A 70 4.78 -6.74 -12.46
CA ARG A 70 5.55 -7.95 -12.19
C ARG A 70 4.68 -9.21 -12.14
N ALA A 71 3.49 -9.13 -11.53
CA ALA A 71 2.55 -10.26 -11.44
C ALA A 71 2.08 -10.75 -12.82
N GLU A 72 1.91 -9.83 -13.77
CA GLU A 72 1.52 -10.14 -15.16
C GLU A 72 2.74 -10.34 -16.07
N LYS A 73 3.94 -10.57 -15.50
CA LYS A 73 5.16 -10.91 -16.22
C LYS A 73 5.56 -9.90 -17.31
N GLY A 74 5.28 -8.62 -17.07
CA GLY A 74 5.58 -7.55 -18.02
C GLY A 74 4.51 -7.32 -19.09
N ASP A 75 3.40 -8.07 -19.09
CA ASP A 75 2.26 -7.78 -19.96
C ASP A 75 1.49 -6.56 -19.45
N ILE A 76 1.73 -5.42 -20.10
CA ILE A 76 1.14 -4.12 -19.76
C ILE A 76 -0.39 -4.15 -19.86
N GLN A 77 -0.97 -4.78 -20.89
CA GLN A 77 -2.42 -4.76 -21.10
C GLN A 77 -3.13 -5.59 -20.02
N SER A 78 -2.57 -6.75 -19.69
CA SER A 78 -3.05 -7.58 -18.59
C SER A 78 -2.89 -6.86 -17.25
N ALA A 79 -1.75 -6.20 -17.01
CA ALA A 79 -1.50 -5.43 -15.78
C ALA A 79 -2.50 -4.28 -15.60
N ILE A 80 -2.78 -3.49 -16.65
CA ILE A 80 -3.80 -2.43 -16.62
C ILE A 80 -5.17 -2.99 -16.25
N LYS A 81 -5.57 -4.10 -16.88
CA LYS A 81 -6.86 -4.73 -16.58
C LYS A 81 -6.95 -5.17 -15.12
N LYS A 82 -5.88 -5.77 -14.60
CA LYS A 82 -5.84 -6.32 -13.24
C LYS A 82 -5.87 -5.24 -12.18
N ILE A 83 -5.07 -4.18 -12.34
CA ILE A 83 -5.06 -3.09 -11.37
C ILE A 83 -6.41 -2.37 -11.33
N LYS A 84 -7.07 -2.16 -12.47
CA LYS A 84 -8.42 -1.57 -12.50
C LYS A 84 -9.46 -2.44 -11.80
N LEU A 85 -9.37 -3.77 -11.96
CA LEU A 85 -10.24 -4.70 -11.22
C LEU A 85 -9.98 -4.62 -9.71
N THR A 86 -8.73 -4.52 -9.29
CA THR A 86 -8.39 -4.35 -7.87
C THR A 86 -8.92 -3.03 -7.32
N LEU A 87 -8.77 -1.93 -8.05
CA LEU A 87 -9.29 -0.61 -7.63
C LEU A 87 -10.82 -0.60 -7.57
N ALA A 88 -11.50 -1.21 -8.53
CA ALA A 88 -12.96 -1.37 -8.49
C ALA A 88 -13.41 -2.18 -7.27
N TRP A 89 -12.70 -3.27 -6.95
CA TRP A 89 -12.98 -4.07 -5.76
C TRP A 89 -12.74 -3.28 -4.46
N ARG A 90 -11.68 -2.46 -4.38
CA ARG A 90 -11.42 -1.62 -3.19
C ARG A 90 -12.60 -0.68 -2.91
N LYS A 91 -13.18 -0.10 -3.96
CA LYS A 91 -14.37 0.75 -3.88
C LYS A 91 -15.60 -0.04 -3.46
N GLU A 92 -15.85 -1.18 -4.09
CA GLU A 92 -16.99 -2.06 -3.77
C GLU A 92 -16.93 -2.58 -2.33
N PHE A 93 -15.73 -2.94 -1.85
CA PHE A 93 -15.50 -3.47 -0.51
C PHE A 93 -15.37 -2.38 0.58
N GLU A 94 -15.55 -1.12 0.20
CA GLU A 94 -15.46 0.05 1.09
C GLU A 94 -14.13 0.11 1.88
N VAL A 95 -13.00 -0.15 1.22
CA VAL A 95 -11.68 -0.18 1.90
C VAL A 95 -11.37 1.14 2.59
N ASP A 96 -11.75 2.27 2.00
CA ASP A 96 -11.56 3.60 2.60
C ASP A 96 -12.28 3.74 3.95
N LYS A 97 -13.47 3.12 4.07
CA LYS A 97 -14.25 3.06 5.32
C LYS A 97 -13.58 2.15 6.36
N ILE A 98 -12.96 1.06 5.91
CA ILE A 98 -12.21 0.15 6.77
C ILE A 98 -10.99 0.85 7.37
N ILE A 99 -10.19 1.55 6.55
CA ILE A 99 -8.94 2.16 7.02
C ILE A 99 -9.16 3.40 7.90
N SER A 100 -10.21 4.17 7.63
CA SER A 100 -10.59 5.38 8.38
C SER A 100 -11.48 5.12 9.59
N CYS A 101 -11.86 3.86 9.87
CA CYS A 101 -12.84 3.58 10.93
C CYS A 101 -12.41 4.05 12.33
N PHE A 102 -11.12 4.25 12.59
CA PHE A 102 -10.60 4.77 13.85
C PHE A 102 -10.40 6.29 13.90
N ASP A 103 -10.66 7.01 12.81
CA ASP A 103 -10.60 8.48 12.76
C ASP A 103 -11.73 9.10 13.59
N GLU A 104 -11.65 10.38 13.94
CA GLU A 104 -12.63 11.02 14.84
C GLU A 104 -14.08 10.91 14.32
N ASP A 105 -14.24 11.04 13.02
CA ASP A 105 -15.49 10.97 12.25
C ASP A 105 -15.69 9.63 11.51
N GLY A 106 -14.82 8.65 11.76
CA GLY A 106 -14.87 7.32 11.14
C GLY A 106 -16.12 6.51 11.49
N ASP A 107 -16.42 5.50 10.66
CA ASP A 107 -17.61 4.66 10.84
C ASP A 107 -17.55 3.82 12.12
N LYS A 108 -18.53 4.04 13.01
CA LYS A 108 -18.59 3.43 14.34
C LYS A 108 -18.88 1.93 14.30
N GLU A 109 -19.65 1.47 13.33
CA GLU A 109 -19.99 0.05 13.18
C GLU A 109 -18.75 -0.72 12.72
N MET A 110 -18.06 -0.21 11.69
CA MET A 110 -16.80 -0.75 11.20
C MET A 110 -15.75 -0.77 12.32
N ARG A 111 -15.62 0.31 13.10
CA ARG A 111 -14.73 0.34 14.27
C ARG A 111 -15.04 -0.80 15.24
N SER A 112 -16.30 -0.99 15.60
CA SER A 112 -16.75 -2.04 16.51
C SER A 112 -16.42 -3.43 15.97
N ILE A 113 -16.65 -3.66 14.68
CA ILE A 113 -16.30 -4.91 13.98
C ILE A 113 -14.78 -5.15 14.09
N ILE A 114 -13.96 -4.20 13.66
CA ILE A 114 -12.50 -4.35 13.66
C ILE A 114 -11.97 -4.53 15.09
N GLN A 115 -12.50 -3.81 16.08
CA GLN A 115 -12.14 -4.01 17.49
C GLN A 115 -12.45 -5.44 17.95
N LYS A 116 -13.65 -5.94 17.63
CA LYS A 116 -14.09 -7.28 18.03
C LYS A 116 -13.22 -8.38 17.44
N GLU A 117 -12.94 -8.30 16.14
CA GLU A 117 -12.10 -9.28 15.45
C GLU A 117 -10.63 -9.22 15.94
N ASN A 118 -10.18 -8.08 16.46
CA ASN A 118 -8.80 -7.88 16.89
C ASN A 118 -8.54 -8.24 18.37
N GLU A 119 -9.56 -8.59 19.17
CA GLU A 119 -9.46 -8.85 20.62
C GLU A 119 -8.42 -9.91 20.99
N THR A 120 -8.24 -10.94 20.17
CA THR A 120 -7.34 -12.06 20.45
C THR A 120 -5.97 -11.92 19.79
N GLY A 121 -5.77 -10.92 18.93
CA GLY A 121 -4.53 -10.80 18.17
C GLY A 121 -4.33 -11.92 17.13
N LYS A 122 -5.42 -12.51 16.62
CA LYS A 122 -5.35 -13.54 15.56
C LYS A 122 -4.64 -13.07 14.29
N VAL A 123 -4.70 -11.77 13.99
CA VAL A 123 -3.94 -11.13 12.92
C VAL A 123 -3.44 -9.78 13.41
N TYR A 124 -2.14 -9.48 13.28
CA TYR A 124 -1.59 -8.16 13.61
C TYR A 124 -0.27 -7.85 12.90
N ALA A 125 -0.03 -6.56 12.62
CA ALA A 125 1.23 -6.08 12.06
C ALA A 125 2.17 -5.60 13.17
N ARG A 126 3.40 -6.13 13.23
CA ARG A 126 4.41 -5.69 14.21
C ARG A 126 5.83 -5.94 13.72
N GLY A 127 6.71 -4.97 13.94
CA GLY A 127 8.12 -5.11 13.56
C GLY A 127 8.35 -5.05 12.05
N TYR A 128 9.61 -5.20 11.67
CA TYR A 128 10.07 -5.04 10.30
C TYR A 128 11.12 -6.10 9.96
N ASP A 129 11.18 -6.50 8.70
CA ASP A 129 12.29 -7.31 8.20
C ASP A 129 13.54 -6.46 7.91
N ASN A 130 14.59 -7.10 7.39
CA ASN A 130 15.86 -6.46 7.07
C ASN A 130 15.77 -5.39 5.95
N GLU A 131 14.72 -5.50 5.13
CA GLU A 131 14.40 -4.62 4.00
C GLU A 131 13.40 -3.52 4.40
N GLY A 132 12.95 -3.49 5.66
CA GLY A 132 12.05 -2.46 6.17
C GLY A 132 10.58 -2.70 5.85
N ARG A 133 10.20 -3.89 5.39
CA ARG A 133 8.80 -4.29 5.19
C ARG A 133 8.17 -4.66 6.52
N ALA A 134 6.95 -4.19 6.76
CA ALA A 134 6.21 -4.54 7.97
C ALA A 134 5.86 -6.03 7.97
N ILE A 135 5.99 -6.68 9.13
CA ILE A 135 5.66 -8.09 9.29
C ILE A 135 4.21 -8.24 9.77
N LEU A 136 3.42 -9.01 9.04
CA LEU A 136 2.05 -9.40 9.40
C LEU A 136 2.06 -10.80 10.01
N TYR A 137 1.66 -10.92 11.27
CA TYR A 137 1.51 -12.19 11.96
C TYR A 137 0.08 -12.70 11.80
N LEU A 138 -0.07 -13.97 11.43
CA LEU A 138 -1.34 -14.68 11.38
C LEU A 138 -1.26 -15.86 12.34
N THR A 139 -2.20 -15.94 13.28
CA THR A 139 -2.29 -16.98 14.30
C THR A 139 -3.71 -17.58 14.30
N PRO A 140 -4.02 -18.46 13.34
CA PRO A 140 -5.38 -18.99 13.15
C PRO A 140 -5.95 -19.71 14.38
N GLY A 141 -5.09 -20.24 15.26
CA GLY A 141 -5.51 -20.87 16.52
C GLY A 141 -6.10 -19.91 17.56
N MET A 142 -6.03 -18.59 17.32
CA MET A 142 -6.60 -17.55 18.18
C MET A 142 -7.94 -17.00 17.64
N GLU A 143 -8.58 -17.72 16.72
CA GLU A 143 -9.89 -17.35 16.19
C GLU A 143 -10.92 -17.16 17.31
N ASN A 144 -11.68 -16.07 17.23
CA ASN A 144 -12.61 -15.62 18.27
C ASN A 144 -14.02 -15.33 17.74
N THR A 145 -14.23 -15.36 16.42
CA THR A 145 -15.53 -15.18 15.79
C THR A 145 -15.73 -16.18 14.65
N ASN A 146 -16.98 -16.32 14.17
CA ASN A 146 -17.31 -17.18 13.03
C ASN A 146 -17.88 -16.38 11.84
N ASN A 147 -17.82 -15.04 11.87
CA ASN A 147 -18.38 -14.22 10.81
C ASN A 147 -17.32 -14.00 9.71
N GLU A 148 -17.48 -14.67 8.58
CA GLU A 148 -16.54 -14.62 7.46
C GLU A 148 -16.31 -13.21 6.91
N MET A 149 -17.38 -12.43 6.73
CA MET A 149 -17.27 -11.06 6.20
C MET A 149 -16.48 -10.14 7.15
N ASN A 150 -16.74 -10.24 8.45
CA ASN A 150 -16.00 -9.45 9.44
C ASN A 150 -14.54 -9.89 9.54
N ASN A 151 -14.27 -11.20 9.44
CA ASN A 151 -12.90 -11.73 9.33
C ASN A 151 -12.17 -11.17 8.11
N MET A 152 -12.82 -11.12 6.95
CA MET A 152 -12.24 -10.51 5.76
C MET A 152 -11.97 -9.01 5.94
N ARG A 153 -12.91 -8.25 6.51
CA ARG A 153 -12.71 -6.82 6.82
C ARG A 153 -11.54 -6.58 7.77
N HIS A 154 -11.42 -7.41 8.81
CA HIS A 154 -10.28 -7.37 9.74
C HIS A 154 -8.97 -7.70 9.06
N LEU A 155 -8.93 -8.73 8.20
CA LEU A 155 -7.73 -9.05 7.43
C LEU A 155 -7.31 -7.89 6.52
N VAL A 156 -8.25 -7.31 5.78
CA VAL A 156 -8.00 -6.14 4.91
C VAL A 156 -7.48 -4.97 5.74
N TYR A 157 -8.10 -4.66 6.87
CA TYR A 157 -7.62 -3.62 7.79
C TYR A 157 -6.16 -3.84 8.18
N GLN A 158 -5.80 -5.07 8.60
CA GLN A 158 -4.44 -5.37 9.03
C GLN A 158 -3.43 -5.35 7.87
N MET A 159 -3.84 -5.72 6.65
CA MET A 159 -3.02 -5.61 5.44
C MET A 159 -2.74 -4.14 5.07
N GLU A 160 -3.77 -3.28 5.03
CA GLU A 160 -3.62 -1.85 4.75
C GLU A 160 -2.74 -1.18 5.81
N ARG A 161 -2.90 -1.57 7.08
CA ARG A 161 -2.02 -1.15 8.18
C ARG A 161 -0.56 -1.56 7.95
N ALA A 162 -0.29 -2.79 7.50
CA ALA A 162 1.06 -3.26 7.20
C ALA A 162 1.68 -2.48 6.02
N ILE A 163 0.89 -2.19 4.97
CA ILE A 163 1.31 -1.34 3.84
C ILE A 163 1.70 0.06 4.34
N ALA A 164 0.85 0.71 5.13
CA ALA A 164 1.13 2.03 5.70
C ALA A 164 2.37 2.04 6.62
N CYS A 165 2.57 1.00 7.42
CA CYS A 165 3.76 0.87 8.26
C CYS A 165 5.05 0.70 7.44
N THR A 166 5.00 0.02 6.30
CA THR A 166 6.13 -0.17 5.38
C THR A 166 6.53 1.16 4.75
N ALA A 167 5.56 1.93 4.26
CA ALA A 167 5.80 3.25 3.67
C ALA A 167 6.47 4.25 4.65
N LYS A 168 6.16 4.15 5.95
CA LYS A 168 6.73 5.06 6.98
C LYS A 168 8.23 4.84 7.24
N LYS A 169 8.77 3.65 6.96
CA LYS A 169 10.18 3.32 7.24
C LYS A 169 11.10 3.42 6.03
N SER A 170 10.56 3.44 4.81
CA SER A 170 11.35 3.57 3.57
C SER A 170 12.06 4.93 3.42
N GLY A 171 11.87 5.86 4.36
CA GLY A 171 12.57 7.15 4.45
C GLY A 171 13.40 7.38 5.71
N LYS A 172 13.73 6.34 6.51
CA LYS A 172 14.68 6.48 7.63
C LYS A 172 16.00 5.80 7.29
N GLU A 173 17.05 6.59 7.10
CA GLU A 173 18.43 6.12 7.03
C GLU A 173 18.76 5.26 8.25
N LYS A 174 19.52 4.18 8.03
CA LYS A 174 20.03 3.29 9.07
C LYS A 174 21.16 3.94 9.85
#